data_AF-A0A7W1QFI7-F1
#
_entry.id   AF-A0A7W1QFI7-F1
#
_cell.length_a   1.000
_cell.length_b   1.000
_cell.length_c   1.000
_cell.angle_alpha   90.00
_cell.angle_beta   90.00
_cell.angle_gamma   90.00
#
_symmetry.space_group_name_H-M   'P 1'
#
loop_
_entity.id
_entity.type
_entity.pdbx_description
1 polymer ?
#
loop_
_entity_poly.entity_id
_entity_poly.type
_entity_poly.pdbx_seq_one_letter_code
_entity_poly.pdbx_strand_id
1 'polypeptide(L)'
;CYPLAVALQVGAVVPYRVLRRRPRGRRLASAMPLKTYADYPFDVLVNDQFDRFSAPLERRYTAGEVRDAMTSAGLSDVVVLPNHGWVADGRRSPA
;
A
#
# COMPACT_ATOMS: atom_id res chain seq x y z
N CYS A 1 -7.58 16.20 -6.69
CA CYS A 1 -7.19 15.23 -5.63
C CYS A 1 -7.08 15.87 -4.24
N TYR A 2 -6.64 17.12 -4.12
CA TYR A 2 -6.57 17.83 -2.83
C TYR A 2 -7.85 17.77 -1.96
N PRO A 3 -9.07 18.03 -2.47
CA PRO A 3 -10.26 18.01 -1.62
C PRO A 3 -10.50 16.64 -0.97
N LEU A 4 -10.33 15.56 -1.73
CA LEU A 4 -10.42 14.20 -1.23
C LEU A 4 -9.29 13.90 -0.24
N ALA A 5 -8.05 14.27 -0.56
CA ALA A 5 -6.92 14.07 0.34
C ALA A 5 -7.12 14.78 1.68
N VAL A 6 -7.63 16.02 1.69
CA VAL A 6 -8.00 16.76 2.91
C VAL A 6 -9.09 16.00 3.68
N ALA A 7 -10.15 15.56 3.01
CA ALA A 7 -11.23 14.80 3.64
C ALA A 7 -10.72 13.51 4.31
N LEU A 8 -9.84 12.77 3.64
CA LEU A 8 -9.21 11.55 4.19
C LEU A 8 -8.22 11.86 5.32
N GLN A 9 -7.47 12.95 5.19
CA GLN A 9 -6.52 13.41 6.21
C GLN A 9 -7.26 13.76 7.51
N VAL A 10 -8.35 14.51 7.42
CA VAL A 10 -9.14 14.93 8.58
C VAL A 10 -10.04 13.80 9.10
N GLY A 11 -10.63 13.01 8.22
CA GLY A 11 -11.60 11.96 8.57
C GLY A 11 -10.98 10.66 9.07
N ALA A 12 -9.75 10.32 8.66
CA ALA A 12 -9.10 9.06 9.02
C ALA A 12 -7.71 9.27 9.65
N VAL A 13 -6.82 10.01 9.00
CA VAL A 13 -5.39 10.08 9.40
C VAL A 13 -5.19 10.84 10.72
N VAL A 14 -5.81 12.01 10.88
CA VAL A 14 -5.73 12.80 12.11
C VAL A 14 -6.37 12.07 13.30
N PRO A 15 -7.59 11.51 13.20
CA PRO A 15 -8.18 10.70 14.26
C PRO A 15 -7.27 9.54 14.69
N TYR A 16 -6.65 8.83 13.73
CA TYR A 16 -5.67 7.80 14.07
C TYR A 16 -4.46 8.36 14.83
N ARG A 17 -3.87 9.49 14.39
CA ARG A 17 -2.75 10.14 15.08
C ARG A 17 -3.09 10.54 16.52
N VAL A 18 -4.34 10.93 16.78
CA VAL A 18 -4.82 11.26 18.14
C VAL A 18 -5.04 10.00 18.96
N LEU A 19 -5.75 9.00 18.41
CA LEU A 19 -6.10 7.76 19.12
C LEU A 19 -4.86 6.93 19.47
N ARG A 20 -3.85 6.86 18.58
CA ARG A 20 -2.62 6.07 18.83
C ARG A 20 -1.82 6.56 20.04
N ARG A 21 -1.97 7.83 20.43
CA ARG A 21 -1.29 8.45 21.59
C ARG A 21 -1.92 8.08 22.93
N ARG A 22 -3.11 7.47 22.93
CA ARG A 22 -3.84 7.08 24.15
C ARG A 22 -3.78 5.56 24.34
N PRO A 23 -3.42 5.03 25.53
CA PRO A 23 -3.36 3.58 25.76
C PRO A 23 -4.65 2.83 25.41
N ARG A 24 -5.80 3.39 25.79
CA ARG A 24 -7.14 2.83 25.50
C ARG A 24 -7.53 2.97 24.02
N GLY A 25 -6.93 3.91 23.28
CA GLY A 25 -7.22 4.18 21.88
C GLY A 25 -6.46 3.28 20.91
N ARG A 26 -5.40 2.58 21.35
CA ARG A 26 -4.54 1.76 20.47
C ARG A 26 -5.28 0.64 19.75
N ARG A 27 -6.18 -0.06 20.44
CA ARG A 27 -6.97 -1.16 19.85
C ARG A 27 -7.92 -0.66 18.76
N LEU A 28 -8.51 0.51 18.95
CA LEU A 28 -9.35 1.13 17.94
C LEU A 28 -8.50 1.66 16.77
N ALA A 29 -7.40 2.35 17.09
CA ALA A 29 -6.46 2.89 16.11
C ALA A 29 -5.89 1.79 15.18
N SER A 30 -5.63 0.58 15.70
CA SER A 30 -5.13 -0.52 14.87
C SER A 30 -6.12 -1.00 13.80
N ALA A 31 -7.42 -0.79 13.99
CA ALA A 31 -8.45 -1.15 13.02
C ALA A 31 -8.76 -0.01 12.03
N MET A 32 -8.22 1.20 12.24
CA MET A 32 -8.54 2.34 11.40
C MET A 32 -7.94 2.20 9.98
N PRO A 33 -8.70 2.57 8.94
CA PRO A 33 -8.18 2.65 7.58
C PRO A 33 -7.18 3.80 7.47
N LEU A 34 -6.33 3.74 6.44
CA LEU A 34 -5.38 4.80 6.09
C LEU A 34 -4.38 5.18 7.20
N LYS A 35 -4.29 4.39 8.27
CA LYS A 35 -3.34 4.60 9.38
C LYS A 35 -1.88 4.65 8.92
N THR A 36 -1.54 4.00 7.82
CA THR A 36 -0.19 4.01 7.22
C THR A 36 0.23 5.42 6.81
N TYR A 37 -0.69 6.25 6.31
CA TYR A 37 -0.42 7.65 5.91
C TYR A 37 -0.09 8.57 7.09
N ALA A 38 -0.30 8.12 8.33
CA ALA A 38 -0.01 8.92 9.50
C ALA A 38 1.47 9.23 9.68
N ASP A 39 2.35 8.44 9.08
CA ASP A 39 3.79 8.58 9.18
C ASP A 39 4.42 9.10 7.87
N TYR A 40 3.59 9.48 6.89
CA TYR A 40 4.02 10.10 5.62
C TYR A 40 3.59 11.57 5.51
N PRO A 41 4.28 12.37 4.67
CA PRO A 41 3.83 13.72 4.29
C PRO A 41 2.45 13.70 3.62
N PHE A 42 1.70 14.81 3.74
CA PHE A 42 0.37 14.94 3.13
C PHE A 42 0.39 14.77 1.60
N ASP A 43 1.46 15.19 0.93
CA ASP A 43 1.61 15.08 -0.52
C ASP A 43 1.60 13.62 -1.01
N VAL A 44 2.04 12.67 -0.17
CA VAL A 44 1.93 11.23 -0.48
C VAL A 44 0.45 10.83 -0.58
N LEU A 45 -0.40 11.31 0.34
CA LEU A 45 -1.83 11.04 0.27
C LEU A 45 -2.48 11.70 -0.96
N VAL A 46 -2.05 12.91 -1.33
CA VAL A 46 -2.54 13.60 -2.54
C VAL A 46 -2.18 12.82 -3.81
N ASN A 47 -0.93 12.39 -3.93
CA ASN A 47 -0.43 11.65 -5.08
C ASN A 47 -1.10 10.27 -5.19
N ASP A 48 -1.22 9.53 -4.09
CA ASP A 48 -1.91 8.23 -4.09
C ASP A 48 -3.39 8.33 -4.49
N GLN A 49 -4.08 9.43 -4.12
CA GLN A 49 -5.42 9.65 -4.64
C GLN A 49 -5.37 10.01 -6.12
N PHE A 50 -4.43 10.84 -6.55
CA PHE A 50 -4.26 11.19 -7.95
C PHE A 50 -4.03 9.96 -8.83
N ASP A 51 -3.12 9.07 -8.46
CA ASP A 51 -2.84 7.85 -9.22
C ASP A 51 -4.07 6.94 -9.37
N ARG A 52 -4.92 6.87 -8.35
CA ARG A 52 -6.19 6.11 -8.41
C ARG A 52 -7.20 6.68 -9.39
N PHE A 53 -7.21 8.00 -9.60
CA PHE A 53 -8.17 8.68 -10.48
C PHE A 53 -7.59 9.05 -11.85
N SER A 54 -6.27 9.14 -12.00
CA SER A 54 -5.61 9.61 -13.22
C SER A 54 -5.52 8.54 -14.31
N ALA A 55 -5.38 7.26 -13.92
CA ALA A 55 -5.37 6.15 -14.86
C ALA A 55 -5.97 4.88 -14.24
N PRO A 56 -6.89 4.16 -14.92
CA PRO A 56 -7.42 2.87 -14.46
C PRO A 56 -6.40 1.74 -14.71
N LEU A 57 -5.18 1.92 -14.20
CA LEU A 57 -4.08 0.98 -14.34
C LEU A 57 -3.87 0.13 -13.07
N GLU A 58 -4.63 0.39 -12.00
CA GLU A 58 -4.50 -0.36 -10.75
C GLU A 58 -5.00 -1.81 -10.94
N ARG A 59 -4.07 -2.72 -11.24
CA ARG A 59 -4.30 -4.16 -11.19
C ARG A 59 -3.81 -4.70 -9.85
N ARG A 60 -4.71 -5.37 -9.13
CA ARG A 60 -4.35 -6.07 -7.88
C ARG A 60 -4.09 -7.53 -8.21
N TYR A 61 -2.83 -7.92 -8.08
CA TYR A 61 -2.40 -9.28 -8.26
C TYR A 61 -2.41 -10.01 -6.92
N THR A 62 -2.68 -11.31 -6.96
CA THR A 62 -2.44 -12.26 -5.88
C THR A 62 -0.96 -12.68 -5.88
N ALA A 63 -0.48 -13.23 -4.76
CA ALA A 63 0.87 -13.79 -4.71
C ALA A 63 1.10 -14.89 -5.76
N GLY A 64 0.05 -15.65 -6.10
CA GLY A 64 0.07 -16.65 -7.17
C GLY A 64 0.30 -16.02 -8.54
N GLU A 65 -0.51 -15.01 -8.89
CA GLU A 65 -0.37 -14.31 -10.19
C GLU A 65 1.00 -13.63 -10.35
N VAL A 66 1.56 -13.08 -9.26
CA VAL A 66 2.93 -12.52 -9.29
C VAL A 66 3.97 -13.62 -9.54
N ARG A 67 3.82 -14.79 -8.88
CA ARG A 67 4.71 -15.93 -9.11
C ARG A 67 4.62 -16.43 -10.56
N ASP A 68 3.41 -16.49 -11.11
CA ASP A 68 3.18 -16.94 -12.49
C ASP A 68 3.78 -15.94 -13.49
N ALA A 69 3.63 -14.64 -13.25
CA ALA A 69 4.26 -13.59 -14.06
C ALA A 69 5.80 -13.70 -14.07
N MET A 70 6.42 -14.00 -12.92
CA MET A 70 7.87 -14.18 -12.85
C MET A 70 8.33 -15.47 -13.54
N THR A 71 7.60 -16.57 -13.35
CA THR A 71 7.93 -17.86 -13.95
C THR A 71 7.78 -17.81 -15.47
N SER A 72 6.71 -17.19 -15.98
CA SER A 72 6.49 -16.99 -17.42
C SER A 72 7.55 -16.08 -18.07
N ALA A 73 8.19 -15.20 -17.29
CA ALA A 73 9.33 -14.40 -17.73
C ALA A 73 10.66 -15.19 -17.76
N GLY A 74 10.64 -16.48 -17.41
CA GLY A 74 11.80 -17.37 -17.42
C GLY A 74 12.68 -17.28 -16.18
N LEU A 75 12.16 -16.74 -15.07
CA LEU A 75 12.86 -16.73 -13.79
C LEU A 75 12.62 -18.03 -13.02
N SER A 76 13.66 -18.54 -12.38
CA SER A 76 13.62 -19.69 -11.46
C SER A 76 13.73 -19.22 -10.00
N ASP A 77 13.50 -20.14 -9.05
CA ASP A 77 13.62 -19.87 -7.60
C ASP A 77 12.80 -18.66 -7.13
N VAL A 78 11.60 -18.49 -7.69
CA VAL A 78 10.77 -17.31 -7.43
C VAL A 78 10.26 -17.27 -5.98
N VAL A 79 10.64 -16.22 -5.26
CA VAL A 79 10.14 -15.91 -3.91
C VAL A 79 9.23 -14.68 -3.99
N VAL A 80 8.04 -14.77 -3.40
CA VAL A 80 7.08 -13.65 -3.33
C VAL A 80 6.79 -13.34 -1.87
N LEU A 81 7.04 -12.09 -1.47
CA LEU A 81 6.90 -11.61 -0.09
C LEU A 81 5.82 -10.52 0.00
N PRO A 82 5.03 -10.48 1.09
CA PRO A 82 4.05 -9.42 1.32
C PRO A 82 4.77 -8.11 1.70
N ASN A 83 4.48 -7.01 0.99
CA ASN A 83 4.97 -5.67 1.34
C ASN A 83 4.08 -4.56 0.73
N HIS A 84 3.03 -4.14 1.44
CA HIS A 84 2.03 -3.17 0.92
C HIS A 84 1.50 -3.51 -0.49
N GLY A 85 1.41 -4.82 -0.79
CA GLY A 85 1.41 -5.37 -2.13
C GLY A 85 2.31 -6.61 -2.14
N TRP A 86 3.05 -6.82 -3.23
CA TRP A 86 3.99 -7.94 -3.37
C TRP A 86 5.35 -7.45 -3.82
N VAL A 87 6.40 -8.02 -3.25
CA VAL A 87 7.76 -7.95 -3.78
C VAL A 87 8.13 -9.36 -4.21
N ALA A 88 8.64 -9.50 -5.43
CA ALA A 88 9.10 -10.78 -5.96
C ALA A 88 10.57 -10.70 -6.36
N ASP A 89 11.29 -11.79 -6.11
CA ASP A 89 12.67 -12.01 -6.53
C ASP A 89 12.76 -13.37 -7.23
N GLY A 90 13.70 -13.51 -8.17
CA GLY A 90 13.91 -14.72 -8.96
C GLY A 90 15.25 -14.71 -9.67
N ARG A 91 15.79 -15.89 -9.95
CA ARG A 91 17.08 -16.05 -10.61
C ARG A 91 16.90 -16.25 -12.11
N ARG A 92 17.80 -15.64 -12.88
CA ARG A 92 17.94 -15.91 -14.32
C ARG A 92 19.18 -16.77 -14.50
N SER A 93 19.04 -17.92 -15.17
CA SER A 93 20.21 -18.71 -15.56
C SER A 93 21.14 -17.85 -16.42
N PRO A 94 22.47 -17.87 -16.17
CA PRO A 94 23.40 -17.23 -17.07
C PRO A 94 23.25 -17.83 -18.47
N ALA A 95 23.22 -16.96 -19.49
CA ALA A 95 23.16 -17.35 -20.89
C ALA A 95 24.47 -17.99 -21.36
#